data_AF-A0A3E5E7W8-F1
#
_entry.id   AF-A0A3E5E7W8-F1
#
_cell.length_a   1.000
_cell.length_b   1.000
_cell.length_c   1.000
_cell.angle_alpha   90.00
_cell.angle_beta   90.00
_cell.angle_gamma   90.00
#
_symmetry.space_group_name_H-M   'P 1'
#
loop_
_entity.id
_entity.type
_entity.pdbx_description
1 polymer ?
#
loop_
_entity_poly.entity_id
_entity_poly.type
_entity_poly.pdbx_seq_one_letter_code
_entity_poly.pdbx_strand_id
1 'polypeptide(L)'
;MKKIMVLAVAMFAMATATFAAEEETNATAAYNMNVKMSSLADALSLNIDQVEAVADVHKNFTADMMNAATAKGEDRSAMIDKAVLKDLKYMHVILDNSQYRKYVMLLNTTLINRGLK
;
A
#
# COMPACT_ATOMS: atom_id res chain seq x y z
N MET A 1 6.66 -14.68 -59.57
CA MET A 1 6.90 -15.29 -58.25
C MET A 1 6.15 -14.48 -57.21
N LYS A 2 5.25 -15.13 -56.47
CA LYS A 2 4.21 -14.52 -55.63
C LYS A 2 4.65 -14.53 -54.17
N LYS A 3 4.63 -13.34 -53.56
CA LYS A 3 4.30 -13.02 -52.15
C LYS A 3 4.88 -13.93 -51.05
N ILE A 4 5.97 -13.52 -50.41
CA ILE A 4 6.22 -13.81 -48.98
C ILE A 4 7.00 -12.62 -48.41
N MET A 5 6.31 -11.68 -47.77
CA MET A 5 6.91 -10.74 -46.79
C MET A 5 5.80 -10.00 -46.05
N VAL A 6 5.14 -10.67 -45.09
CA VAL A 6 4.55 -10.01 -43.91
C VAL A 6 4.37 -11.09 -42.84
N LEU A 7 5.35 -11.29 -41.94
CA LEU A 7 5.08 -11.95 -40.65
C LEU A 7 6.24 -11.72 -39.65
N ALA A 8 6.36 -10.53 -39.07
CA ALA A 8 7.29 -10.30 -37.95
C ALA A 8 6.99 -9.06 -37.08
N VAL A 9 5.72 -8.62 -36.93
CA VAL A 9 5.39 -7.45 -36.10
C VAL A 9 4.52 -7.78 -34.88
N ALA A 10 3.92 -8.98 -34.81
CA ALA A 10 3.01 -9.33 -33.71
C ALA A 10 3.71 -9.69 -32.38
N MET A 11 4.98 -10.11 -32.39
CA MET A 11 5.66 -10.57 -31.17
C MET A 11 6.14 -9.43 -30.25
N PHE A 12 6.30 -8.20 -30.77
CA PHE A 12 6.67 -7.05 -29.94
C PHE A 12 5.48 -6.47 -29.16
N ALA A 13 4.27 -6.56 -29.72
CA ALA A 13 3.05 -6.05 -29.06
C ALA A 13 2.61 -6.92 -27.86
N MET A 14 2.89 -8.23 -27.90
CA MET A 14 2.55 -9.14 -26.81
C MET A 14 3.44 -8.93 -25.57
N ALA A 15 4.71 -8.56 -25.74
CA ALA A 15 5.60 -8.25 -24.63
C ALA A 15 5.18 -6.97 -23.89
N THR A 16 4.78 -5.90 -24.60
CA THR A 16 4.33 -4.65 -23.97
C THR A 16 3.00 -4.80 -23.23
N ALA A 17 2.09 -5.65 -23.73
CA ALA A 17 0.80 -5.88 -23.10
C ALA A 17 0.92 -6.71 -21.80
N THR A 18 1.85 -7.67 -21.74
CA THR A 18 2.08 -8.47 -20.53
C THR A 18 2.72 -7.64 -19.41
N PHE A 19 3.68 -6.76 -19.72
CA PHE A 19 4.27 -5.87 -18.70
C PHE A 19 3.27 -4.85 -18.15
N ALA A 20 2.40 -4.28 -18.99
CA ALA A 20 1.36 -3.34 -18.55
C ALA A 20 0.25 -4.01 -17.72
N ALA A 21 -0.09 -5.27 -18.02
CA ALA A 21 -1.08 -6.04 -17.25
C ALA A 21 -0.53 -6.56 -15.91
N GLU A 22 0.76 -6.92 -15.85
CA GLU A 22 1.46 -7.19 -14.59
C GLU A 22 1.61 -5.93 -13.74
N GLU A 23 1.83 -4.76 -14.34
CA GLU A 23 1.87 -3.47 -13.62
C GLU A 23 0.56 -3.15 -12.90
N GLU A 24 -0.61 -3.37 -13.53
CA GLU A 24 -1.90 -3.08 -12.90
C GLU A 24 -2.23 -4.02 -11.73
N THR A 25 -1.87 -5.30 -11.86
CA THR A 25 -2.11 -6.30 -10.81
C THR A 25 -1.13 -6.13 -9.63
N ASN A 26 0.14 -5.79 -9.89
CA ASN A 26 1.11 -5.44 -8.84
C ASN A 26 0.82 -4.08 -8.20
N ALA A 27 0.23 -3.13 -8.93
CA ALA A 27 -0.09 -1.81 -8.40
C ALA A 27 -0.97 -1.92 -7.15
N THR A 28 -2.02 -2.75 -7.16
CA THR A 28 -2.91 -2.92 -5.99
C THR A 28 -2.22 -3.54 -4.77
N ALA A 29 -1.22 -4.40 -4.99
CA ALA A 29 -0.48 -5.04 -3.89
C ALA A 29 0.32 -4.03 -3.05
N ALA A 30 0.82 -2.95 -3.68
CA ALA A 30 1.52 -1.87 -2.99
C ALA A 30 0.61 -1.13 -1.98
N TYR A 31 -0.70 -1.06 -2.22
CA TYR A 31 -1.65 -0.39 -1.34
C TYR A 31 -2.23 -1.31 -0.26
N ASN A 32 -1.98 -2.61 -0.34
CA ASN A 32 -2.42 -3.55 0.68
C ASN A 32 -1.56 -3.39 1.94
N MET A 33 -2.09 -2.67 2.92
CA MET A 33 -1.38 -2.40 4.17
C MET A 33 -1.43 -3.55 5.18
N ASN A 34 -1.89 -4.74 4.82
CA ASN A 34 -1.88 -5.88 5.74
C ASN A 34 -0.48 -6.13 6.34
N VAL A 35 -0.46 -6.33 7.66
CA VAL A 35 0.70 -6.71 8.44
C VAL A 35 0.32 -7.84 9.40
N LYS A 36 1.31 -8.59 9.88
CA LYS A 36 1.10 -9.48 11.01
C LYS A 36 0.90 -8.62 12.27
N MET A 37 -0.34 -8.57 12.77
CA MET A 37 -0.67 -7.73 13.93
C MET A 37 0.15 -8.09 15.17
N SER A 38 0.45 -9.38 15.38
CA SER A 38 1.35 -9.81 16.46
C SER A 38 2.74 -9.18 16.34
N SER A 39 3.32 -9.18 15.13
CA SER A 39 4.64 -8.57 14.91
C SER A 39 4.63 -7.05 15.09
N LEU A 40 3.55 -6.37 14.71
CA LEU A 40 3.39 -4.94 14.97
C LEU A 40 3.24 -4.68 16.47
N ALA A 41 2.44 -5.48 17.16
CA ALA A 41 2.23 -5.39 18.60
C ALA A 41 3.54 -5.59 19.38
N ASP A 42 4.32 -6.62 19.02
CA ASP A 42 5.63 -6.89 19.60
C ASP A 42 6.60 -5.73 19.34
N ALA A 43 6.64 -5.25 18.09
CA ALA A 43 7.52 -4.14 17.71
C ALA A 43 7.18 -2.87 18.50
N LEU A 44 5.91 -2.59 18.75
CA LEU A 44 5.49 -1.41 19.51
C LEU A 44 5.39 -1.68 21.02
N SER A 45 5.59 -2.91 21.48
CA SER A 45 5.39 -3.31 22.88
C SER A 45 4.01 -2.88 23.39
N LEU A 46 2.97 -3.21 22.62
CA LEU A 46 1.59 -2.88 22.95
C LEU A 46 1.09 -3.68 24.17
N ASN A 47 0.28 -3.02 25.01
CA ASN A 47 -0.52 -3.74 25.99
C ASN A 47 -1.78 -4.35 25.34
N ILE A 48 -2.50 -5.21 26.07
CA ILE A 48 -3.64 -5.96 25.54
C ILE A 48 -4.75 -5.05 24.99
N ASP A 49 -5.04 -3.93 25.65
CA ASP A 49 -6.07 -2.98 25.21
C ASP A 49 -5.64 -2.25 23.93
N GLN A 50 -4.35 -1.92 23.82
CA GLN A 50 -3.78 -1.29 22.64
C GLN A 50 -3.78 -2.23 21.43
N VAL A 51 -3.59 -3.54 21.61
CA VAL A 51 -3.57 -4.50 20.49
C VAL A 51 -4.88 -4.47 19.71
N GLU A 52 -6.02 -4.53 20.40
CA GLU A 52 -7.34 -4.49 19.76
C GLU A 52 -7.57 -3.15 19.06
N ALA A 53 -7.31 -2.05 19.76
CA ALA A 53 -7.51 -0.71 19.21
C ALA A 53 -6.61 -0.42 17.98
N VAL A 54 -5.34 -0.83 18.02
CA VAL A 54 -4.41 -0.71 16.88
C VAL A 54 -4.86 -1.59 15.73
N ALA A 55 -5.37 -2.80 16.00
CA ALA A 55 -5.87 -3.68 14.96
C ALA A 55 -7.06 -3.08 14.21
N ASP A 56 -8.00 -2.47 14.92
CA ASP A 56 -9.16 -1.82 14.33
C ASP A 56 -8.77 -0.60 13.48
N VAL A 57 -7.86 0.24 13.98
CA VAL A 57 -7.35 1.39 13.22
C VAL A 57 -6.62 0.92 11.97
N HIS A 58 -5.73 -0.08 12.09
CA HIS A 58 -4.93 -0.58 10.97
C HIS A 58 -5.77 -1.29 9.90
N LYS A 59 -6.86 -1.97 10.30
CA LYS A 59 -7.86 -2.53 9.38
C LYS A 59 -8.53 -1.44 8.55
N ASN A 60 -8.95 -0.35 9.20
CA ASN A 60 -9.55 0.80 8.51
C ASN A 60 -8.54 1.50 7.59
N PHE A 61 -7.29 1.66 8.03
CA PHE A 61 -6.23 2.22 7.20
C PHE A 61 -5.97 1.37 5.95
N THR A 62 -5.94 0.05 6.10
CA THR A 62 -5.81 -0.88 4.96
C THR A 62 -6.96 -0.72 3.98
N ALA A 63 -8.21 -0.61 4.46
CA ALA A 63 -9.36 -0.37 3.59
C ALA A 63 -9.29 0.99 2.87
N ASP A 64 -8.89 2.05 3.57
CA ASP A 64 -8.74 3.40 2.99
C ASP A 64 -7.65 3.41 1.90
N MET A 65 -6.53 2.71 2.11
CA MET A 65 -5.45 2.58 1.12
C MET A 65 -5.88 1.74 -0.09
N MET A 66 -6.62 0.65 0.12
CA MET A 66 -7.20 -0.15 -0.97
C MET A 66 -8.21 0.67 -1.79
N ASN A 67 -9.00 1.53 -1.15
CA ASN A 67 -9.87 2.47 -1.86
C ASN A 67 -9.05 3.48 -2.68
N ALA A 68 -7.96 4.02 -2.13
CA ALA A 68 -7.07 4.93 -2.86
C ALA A 68 -6.47 4.28 -4.11
N ALA A 69 -6.18 2.98 -4.07
CA ALA A 69 -5.66 2.22 -5.22
C ALA A 69 -6.59 2.28 -6.45
N THR A 70 -7.89 2.48 -6.25
CA THR A 70 -8.89 2.58 -7.34
C THR A 70 -8.90 3.94 -8.05
N ALA A 71 -8.38 4.99 -7.39
CA ALA A 71 -8.26 6.33 -7.97
C ALA A 71 -7.03 6.43 -8.88
N LYS A 72 -6.88 7.54 -9.62
CA LYS A 72 -5.75 7.79 -10.53
C LYS A 72 -5.17 9.18 -10.31
N GLY A 73 -3.89 9.37 -10.67
CA GLY A 73 -3.23 10.68 -10.65
C GLY A 73 -3.28 11.38 -9.28
N GLU A 74 -3.57 12.67 -9.28
CA GLU A 74 -3.61 13.51 -8.07
C GLU A 74 -4.68 13.07 -7.06
N ASP A 75 -5.83 12.57 -7.51
CA ASP A 75 -6.88 12.06 -6.63
C ASP A 75 -6.37 10.88 -5.78
N ARG A 76 -5.58 9.99 -6.39
CA ARG A 76 -4.95 8.88 -5.68
C ARG A 76 -3.99 9.41 -4.60
N SER A 77 -3.13 10.37 -4.94
CA SER A 77 -2.18 10.96 -3.98
C SER A 77 -2.92 11.57 -2.79
N ALA A 78 -3.96 12.36 -3.05
CA ALA A 78 -4.76 12.99 -2.00
C ALA A 78 -5.47 11.96 -1.10
N MET A 79 -5.94 10.84 -1.68
CA MET A 79 -6.55 9.75 -0.90
C MET A 79 -5.54 9.03 -0.02
N ILE A 80 -4.31 8.78 -0.51
CA ILE A 80 -3.22 8.21 0.29
C ILE A 80 -2.88 9.14 1.45
N ASP A 81 -2.65 10.43 1.18
CA ASP A 81 -2.30 11.41 2.20
C ASP A 81 -3.39 11.50 3.28
N LYS A 82 -4.65 11.50 2.86
CA LYS A 82 -5.79 11.48 3.77
C LYS A 82 -5.84 10.20 4.61
N ALA A 83 -5.60 9.04 4.02
CA ALA A 83 -5.56 7.76 4.73
C ALA A 83 -4.44 7.73 5.77
N VAL A 84 -3.23 8.15 5.39
CA VAL A 84 -2.06 8.23 6.28
C VAL A 84 -2.30 9.20 7.42
N LEU A 85 -2.82 10.40 7.15
CA LEU A 85 -3.10 11.39 8.19
C LEU A 85 -4.19 10.91 9.17
N LYS A 86 -5.24 10.25 8.67
CA LYS A 86 -6.30 9.69 9.50
C LYS A 86 -5.78 8.57 10.41
N ASP A 87 -5.00 7.65 9.86
CA ASP A 87 -4.34 6.57 10.60
C ASP A 87 -3.44 7.12 11.70
N LEU A 88 -2.52 8.03 11.36
CA LEU A 88 -1.62 8.67 12.33
C LEU A 88 -2.38 9.38 13.45
N LYS A 89 -3.47 10.09 13.12
CA LYS A 89 -4.32 10.75 14.13
C LYS A 89 -4.91 9.76 15.12
N TYR A 90 -5.43 8.62 14.66
CA TYR A 90 -6.02 7.63 15.56
C TYR A 90 -4.96 6.84 16.34
N MET A 91 -3.84 6.51 15.71
CA MET A 91 -2.71 5.86 16.40
C MET A 91 -2.17 6.75 17.53
N HIS A 92 -2.11 8.06 17.37
CA HIS A 92 -1.69 8.97 18.44
C HIS A 92 -2.66 9.00 19.65
N VAL A 93 -3.92 8.63 19.47
CA VAL A 93 -4.89 8.52 20.59
C VAL A 93 -4.64 7.27 21.42
N ILE A 94 -4.15 6.19 20.79
CA ILE A 94 -4.00 4.86 21.39
C ILE A 94 -2.59 4.66 21.96
N LEU A 95 -1.58 5.14 21.23
CA LEU A 95 -0.17 4.90 21.49
C LEU A 95 0.42 5.99 22.38
N ASP A 96 1.33 5.61 23.27
CA ASP A 96 2.18 6.59 23.94
C ASP A 96 3.18 7.23 22.96
N ASN A 97 3.88 8.27 23.43
CA ASN A 97 4.85 9.01 22.60
C ASN A 97 5.97 8.15 22.02
N SER A 98 6.45 7.13 22.76
CA SER A 98 7.52 6.24 22.30
C SER A 98 7.00 5.29 21.23
N GLN A 99 5.87 4.65 21.50
CA GLN A 99 5.16 3.75 20.59
C GLN A 99 4.78 4.48 19.29
N TYR A 100 4.20 5.68 19.40
CA TYR A 100 3.78 6.48 18.24
C TYR A 100 4.95 6.86 17.35
N ARG A 101 6.08 7.32 17.91
CA ARG A 101 7.29 7.62 17.12
C ARG A 101 7.80 6.38 16.36
N LYS A 102 7.80 5.22 17.03
CA LYS A 102 8.21 3.96 16.40
C LYS A 102 7.23 3.55 15.30
N TYR A 103 5.93 3.72 15.52
CA TYR A 103 4.90 3.47 14.52
C TYR A 103 5.08 4.36 13.28
N VAL A 104 5.28 5.66 13.45
CA VAL A 104 5.54 6.60 12.34
C VAL A 104 6.75 6.16 11.52
N MET A 105 7.85 5.77 12.17
CA MET A 105 9.05 5.25 11.49
C MET A 105 8.74 3.99 10.68
N LEU A 106 8.04 3.02 11.27
CA LEU A 106 7.66 1.76 10.60
C LEU A 106 6.72 1.99 9.42
N LEU A 107 5.71 2.85 9.60
CA LEU A 107 4.77 3.22 8.54
C LEU A 107 5.51 3.92 7.39
N ASN A 108 6.36 4.90 7.69
CA ASN A 108 7.11 5.60 6.66
C ASN A 108 8.03 4.66 5.87
N THR A 109 8.75 3.78 6.58
CA THR A 109 9.61 2.76 5.94
C THR A 109 8.80 1.84 5.04
N THR A 110 7.60 1.46 5.49
CA THR A 110 6.70 0.59 4.73
C THR A 110 6.17 1.27 3.46
N LEU A 111 5.80 2.56 3.55
CA LEU A 111 5.34 3.33 2.39
C LEU A 111 6.45 3.51 1.35
N ILE A 112 7.68 3.82 1.78
CA ILE A 112 8.85 3.92 0.90
C ILE A 112 9.15 2.58 0.22
N ASN A 113 9.18 1.49 0.99
CA ASN A 113 9.45 0.14 0.44
C ASN A 113 8.38 -0.34 -0.54
N ARG A 114 7.19 0.26 -0.51
CA ARG A 114 6.07 -0.01 -1.42
C ARG A 114 5.96 1.00 -2.57
N GLY A 115 6.87 1.97 -2.66
CA GLY A 115 6.87 3.00 -3.71
C GLY A 115 5.70 3.99 -3.61
N LEU A 116 5.17 4.20 -2.40
CA LEU A 116 4.05 5.11 -2.13
C LEU A 116 4.50 6.49 -1.63
N LYS A 117 5.81 6.69 -1.46
CA LYS A 117 6.48 7.92 -1.07
C LYS A 117 7.85 8.03 -1.73
#